data_AF-A0A7K2WU62-F1
#
_entry.id   AF-A0A7K2WU62-F1
#
_cell.length_a   1.000
_cell.length_b   1.000
_cell.length_c   1.000
_cell.angle_alpha   90.00
_cell.angle_beta   90.00
_cell.angle_gamma   90.00
#
_symmetry.space_group_name_H-M   'P 1'
#
loop_
_entity.id
_entity.type
_entity.pdbx_description
1 polymer ?
#
loop_
_entity_poly.entity_id
_entity_poly.type
_entity_poly.pdbx_seq_one_letter_code
_entity_poly.pdbx_strand_id
1 'polypeptide(L)' 'GEVRIATAVPLAGAAAVHIDADDADADVSAAAAALGAADHGDDDAQFVVDGAEDHELLWYGVQEIDHLIG' A
#
# COMPACT_ATOMS: atom_id res chain seq x y z
N GLY A 1 -11.14 8.53 3.24
CA GLY A 1 -11.81 8.07 4.48
C GLY A 1 -10.87 7.19 5.28
N GLU A 2 -10.37 7.65 6.44
CA GLU A 2 -9.27 7.00 7.17
C GLU A 2 -9.73 5.99 8.24
N VAL A 3 -9.03 4.86 8.35
CA VAL A 3 -9.18 3.90 9.45
C VAL A 3 -7.86 3.84 10.23
N ARG A 4 -7.94 3.99 11.55
CA ARG A 4 -6.79 3.80 12.45
C ARG A 4 -6.85 2.43 13.09
N ILE A 5 -5.74 1.71 13.04
CA ILE A 5 -5.58 0.45 13.78
C ILE A 5 -5.27 0.79 15.24
N ALA A 6 -6.15 0.37 16.15
CA ALA A 6 -6.06 0.69 17.58
C ALA A 6 -4.97 -0.11 18.32
N THR A 7 -4.61 -1.29 17.82
CA THR A 7 -3.61 -2.19 18.42
C THR A 7 -2.80 -2.90 17.35
N ALA A 8 -1.55 -3.24 17.64
CA ALA A 8 -0.73 -3.99 16.70
C ALA A 8 -1.42 -5.28 16.21
N VAL A 9 -1.38 -5.54 14.91
CA VAL A 9 -1.90 -6.76 14.30
C VAL A 9 -0.78 -7.81 14.31
N PRO A 10 -0.99 -8.99 14.93
CA PRO A 10 0.04 -10.02 14.97
C PRO A 10 0.27 -10.60 13.56
N LEU A 11 1.53 -10.60 13.12
CA LEU A 11 1.92 -11.15 11.82
C LEU A 11 1.55 -12.64 11.68
N ALA A 12 1.52 -13.38 12.79
CA ALA A 12 1.09 -14.78 12.84
C ALA A 12 -0.37 -15.01 12.37
N GLY A 13 -1.18 -13.95 12.28
CA GLY A 13 -2.54 -14.02 11.72
C GLY A 13 -2.61 -13.85 10.20
N ALA A 14 -1.51 -13.47 9.54
CA ALA A 14 -1.46 -13.27 8.09
C ALA A 14 -1.44 -14.61 7.35
N ALA A 15 -2.18 -14.71 6.25
CA ALA A 15 -2.17 -15.89 5.37
C ALA A 15 -1.15 -15.77 4.22
N ALA A 16 -0.76 -14.55 3.88
CA ALA A 16 0.23 -14.17 2.88
C ALA A 16 0.59 -12.69 3.09
N VAL A 17 1.68 -12.23 2.47
CA VAL A 17 1.98 -10.80 2.35
C VAL A 17 2.00 -10.40 0.88
N HIS A 18 1.58 -9.17 0.61
CA HIS A 18 1.65 -8.54 -0.69
C HIS A 18 2.60 -7.35 -0.57
N ILE A 19 3.49 -7.17 -1.54
CA ILE A 19 4.48 -6.10 -1.54
C ILE A 19 4.44 -5.40 -2.90
N ASP A 20 4.51 -4.07 -2.88
CA ASP A 20 4.70 -3.28 -4.09
C ASP A 20 5.96 -3.72 -4.83
N ALA A 21 5.90 -3.79 -6.16
CA ALA A 21 7.10 -4.00 -6.96
C ALA A 21 8.03 -2.77 -6.88
N ASP A 22 9.33 -2.97 -7.12
CA ASP A 22 10.33 -1.90 -7.02
C ASP A 22 10.02 -0.69 -7.93
N ASP A 23 9.35 -0.92 -9.06
CA ASP A 23 8.95 0.12 -10.02
C ASP A 23 7.68 0.88 -9.62
N ALA A 24 6.93 0.40 -8.63
CA ALA A 24 5.74 1.06 -8.09
C ALA A 24 6.05 2.13 -7.04
N ASP A 25 7.26 2.13 -6.46
CA ASP A 25 7.65 2.98 -5.31
C ASP A 25 7.31 4.48 -5.51
N ALA A 26 7.62 5.01 -6.70
CA ALA A 26 7.42 6.42 -7.01
C ALA A 26 5.93 6.79 -7.07
N ASP A 27 5.11 5.95 -7.71
CA ASP A 27 3.69 6.23 -7.92
C ASP A 27 2.89 5.98 -6.64
N VAL A 28 3.20 4.92 -5.88
CA VAL A 28 2.60 4.65 -4.57
C VAL A 28 2.93 5.78 -3.57
N SER A 29 4.18 6.27 -3.59
CA SER A 29 4.58 7.42 -2.76
C SER A 29 3.82 8.69 -3.14
N ALA A 30 3.62 8.94 -4.44
CA ALA A 30 2.85 10.08 -4.93
C ALA A 30 1.37 9.97 -4.52
N ALA A 31 0.76 8.80 -4.68
CA ALA A 31 -0.60 8.51 -4.25
C ALA A 31 -0.79 8.75 -2.73
N ALA A 32 0.13 8.23 -1.92
CA ALA A 32 0.09 8.43 -0.47
C ALA A 32 0.15 9.92 -0.07
N ALA A 33 0.93 10.73 -0.78
CA ALA A 33 1.02 12.16 -0.56
C ALA A 33 -0.24 12.93 -1.05
N ALA A 34 -0.86 12.47 -2.15
CA ALA A 34 -2.05 13.08 -2.74
C ALA A 34 -3.35 12.76 -1.99
N LEU A 35 -3.38 11.64 -1.25
CA LEU A 35 -4.58 11.12 -0.58
C LEU A 35 -5.36 12.17 0.23
N GLY A 36 -4.66 13.04 0.95
CA GLY A 36 -5.31 14.09 1.73
C GLY A 36 -6.08 15.10 0.88
N ALA A 37 -5.56 15.48 -0.30
CA ALA A 37 -6.24 16.40 -1.22
C ALA A 37 -7.41 15.69 -1.93
N ALA A 38 -7.22 14.44 -2.34
CA ALA A 38 -8.28 13.61 -2.92
C ALA A 38 -9.48 13.46 -1.97
N ASP A 39 -9.24 13.21 -0.68
CA ASP A 39 -10.29 13.16 0.36
C ASP A 39 -11.06 14.50 0.51
N HIS A 40 -10.50 15.62 0.07
CA HIS A 40 -11.17 16.94 0.04
C HIS A 40 -11.80 17.28 -1.32
N GLY A 41 -11.80 16.35 -2.28
CA GLY A 41 -12.47 16.49 -3.58
C GLY A 41 -11.61 17.13 -4.68
N ASP A 42 -10.28 17.00 -4.60
CA ASP A 42 -9.37 17.39 -5.68
C ASP A 42 -9.28 16.24 -6.73
N ASP A 43 -9.78 16.50 -7.94
CA ASP A 43 -9.84 15.52 -9.04
C ASP A 43 -8.45 15.14 -9.58
N ASP A 44 -7.48 16.07 -9.59
CA ASP A 44 -6.11 15.78 -10.02
C ASP A 44 -5.43 14.87 -8.99
N ALA A 45 -5.65 15.15 -7.70
CA ALA A 45 -5.17 14.28 -6.63
C ALA A 45 -5.83 12.89 -6.68
N GLN A 46 -7.12 12.81 -7.00
CA GLN A 46 -7.82 11.54 -7.17
C GLN A 46 -7.20 10.71 -8.30
N PHE A 47 -6.89 11.34 -9.44
CA PHE A 47 -6.21 10.65 -10.54
C PHE A 47 -4.85 10.06 -10.13
N VAL A 48 -4.08 10.80 -9.32
CA VAL A 48 -2.79 10.31 -8.79
C VAL A 48 -2.99 9.13 -7.84
N VAL A 49 -4.00 9.18 -6.98
CA VAL A 49 -4.32 8.07 -6.06
C VAL A 49 -4.74 6.81 -6.83
N ASP A 50 -5.62 6.97 -7.81
CA ASP A 50 -6.10 5.85 -8.63
C ASP A 50 -4.95 5.21 -9.41
N GLY A 51 -3.97 5.99 -9.89
CA GLY A 51 -2.79 5.47 -10.60
C GLY A 51 -1.94 4.46 -9.82
N ALA A 52 -2.03 4.42 -8.49
CA ALA A 52 -1.35 3.38 -7.71
C ALA A 52 -1.94 1.97 -7.93
N GLU A 53 -3.21 1.86 -8.33
CA GLU A 53 -3.89 0.57 -8.55
C GLU A 53 -3.44 -0.15 -9.83
N ASP A 54 -2.78 0.57 -10.74
CA ASP A 54 -2.25 0.02 -11.99
C ASP A 54 -1.01 -0.87 -11.76
N HIS A 55 -0.44 -0.84 -10.55
CA HIS A 55 0.74 -1.64 -10.18
C HIS A 55 0.34 -3.02 -9.64
N GLU A 56 1.00 -4.06 -10.15
CA GLU A 56 0.83 -5.41 -9.61
C GLU A 56 1.49 -5.54 -8.24
N LEU A 57 0.82 -6.25 -7.33
CA LEU A 57 1.38 -6.59 -6.03
C LEU A 57 2.06 -7.96 -6.08
N LEU A 58 3.33 -8.01 -5.70
CA LEU A 58 4.08 -9.25 -5.52
C LEU A 58 3.48 -10.05 -4.38
N TRP A 59 3.30 -11.35 -4.56
CA TRP A 59 2.68 -12.25 -3.58
C TRP A 59 3.72 -13.17 -2.95
N TYR A 60 3.74 -13.23 -1.62
CA TYR A 60 4.63 -14.10 -0.87
C TYR A 60 3.89 -14.92 0.19
N GLY A 61 4.28 -16.19 0.32
CA GLY A 61 3.81 -17.07 1.37
C GLY A 61 4.35 -16.68 2.74
N VAL A 62 3.70 -17.12 3.80
CA VAL A 62 4.12 -16.82 5.19
C VAL A 62 5.53 -17.30 5.52
N GLN A 63 6.03 -18.32 4.83
CA GLN A 63 7.37 -18.88 5.01
C GLN A 63 8.47 -17.99 4.40
N GLU A 64 8.10 -17.06 3.53
CA GLU A 64 9.04 -16.19 2.83
C GLU A 64 9.28 -14.88 3.57
N ILE A 65 8.40 -14.52 4.51
CA ILE A 65 8.38 -13.21 5.17
C ILE A 65 9.71 -12.88 5.84
N ASP A 66 10.34 -13.82 6.55
CA ASP A 66 11.62 -13.59 7.23
C ASP A 66 12.73 -13.15 6.27
N HIS A 67 12.69 -13.57 5.00
CA HIS A 67 13.66 -13.14 3.98
C HIS A 67 13.39 -11.74 3.44
N LEU A 68 12.19 -11.19 3.65
CA LEU A 68 11.76 -9.88 3.15
C LEU A 68 12.08 -8.75 4.15
N ILE A 69 12.04 -9.05 5.45
CA ILE A 69 12.11 -8.03 6.52
C ILE A 69 13.48 -7.90 7.20
N GLY A 70 14.40 -8.84 6.97
CA GLY A 70 15.77 -8.80 7.50
C GLY A 70 15.92 -9.31 8.93
#